data_AF-A0A7J8HT06-F1
#
_entry.id   AF-A0A7J8HT06-F1
#
_cell.length_a   1.000
_cell.length_b   1.000
_cell.length_c   1.000
_cell.angle_alpha   90.00
_cell.angle_beta   90.00
_cell.angle_gamma   90.00
#
_symmetry.space_group_name_H-M   'P 1'
#
loop_
_entity.id
_entity.type
_entity.pdbx_description
1 polymer ?
#
loop_
_entity_poly.entity_id
_entity_poly.type
_entity_poly.pdbx_seq_one_letter_code
_entity_poly.pdbx_strand_id
1 'polypeptide(L)'
;MLKAHQVTTRNLSLAVSDCFWKMVRESVEQQADSFKATRFNLETEWKNNYPRLRELDRNELFEKAKNEILDEVISLSQVTPKHWEEILQQSLWERVSTHVIENIYLPAAQTMNSGTFNTTVDIKLKQWTDKQLPNKAVEVAWETLQEEFSRFMTEPKGKEHDDIFDKLKEAVKEESIKRHKWNDFAEDSLRVIQHNALEDRSISDKQQWDAAIYFMEEALQARLKDTENAIENMVGPDWKKRWLYWKNRTQEQCVHNETKNELEKMLKCNEEHPAYLASDEITTVRKNLESRGVEVDPSLIKDTWHQVYRRHFLRTALNHCNLCRRGFYYYQRHFVDSELECNDVVLFWRIQRMLAITANTLRQQLTNTEVRRLEKNVKEVLEDFAEDSEKKVKLLTGKRVQLAEDLKKVREIQEKLDAFIEALHQEK
;
A
#
# COMPACT_ATOMS: atom_id res chain seq x y z
N MET A 1 -79.87 -25.13 -46.45
CA MET A 1 -79.05 -26.36 -46.37
C MET A 1 -77.66 -25.98 -45.85
N LEU A 2 -77.22 -26.61 -44.76
CA LEU A 2 -75.83 -26.52 -44.29
C LEU A 2 -74.94 -27.29 -45.28
N LYS A 3 -73.85 -26.67 -45.76
CA LYS A 3 -72.95 -27.31 -46.72
C LYS A 3 -72.11 -28.37 -45.99
N ALA A 4 -71.74 -29.47 -46.66
CA ALA A 4 -71.00 -30.59 -46.05
C ALA A 4 -69.69 -30.18 -45.33
N HIS A 5 -69.03 -29.10 -45.77
CA HIS A 5 -67.84 -28.56 -45.11
C HIS A 5 -68.12 -27.83 -43.78
N GLN A 6 -69.38 -27.57 -43.42
CA GLN A 6 -69.77 -26.78 -42.24
C GLN A 6 -70.24 -27.63 -41.05
N VAL A 7 -70.28 -28.97 -41.17
CA VAL A 7 -71.08 -29.82 -40.26
C VAL A 7 -70.24 -30.75 -39.38
N THR A 8 -68.93 -30.88 -39.61
CA THR A 8 -68.08 -31.82 -38.85
C THR A 8 -67.00 -31.11 -38.05
N THR A 9 -66.69 -31.63 -36.86
CA THR A 9 -65.56 -31.18 -36.02
C THR A 9 -64.24 -31.26 -36.77
N ARG A 10 -64.09 -32.23 -37.68
CA ARG A 10 -62.92 -32.36 -38.55
C ARG A 10 -62.76 -31.16 -39.49
N ASN A 11 -63.85 -30.71 -40.13
CA ASN A 11 -63.81 -29.56 -41.03
C ASN A 11 -63.58 -28.25 -40.26
N LEU A 12 -64.15 -28.11 -39.05
CA LEU A 12 -63.86 -26.99 -38.17
C LEU A 12 -62.38 -26.98 -37.75
N SER A 13 -61.82 -28.14 -37.37
CA SER A 13 -60.42 -28.27 -36.98
C SER A 13 -59.47 -27.87 -38.11
N LEU A 14 -59.74 -28.31 -39.35
CA LEU A 14 -58.97 -27.90 -40.53
C LEU A 14 -59.06 -26.39 -40.77
N ALA A 15 -60.25 -25.81 -40.74
CA ALA A 15 -60.44 -24.37 -40.94
C ALA A 15 -59.78 -23.52 -39.84
N VAL A 16 -59.82 -23.97 -38.59
CA VAL A 16 -59.13 -23.31 -37.46
C VAL A 16 -57.62 -23.42 -37.62
N SER A 17 -57.10 -24.59 -38.01
CA SER A 17 -55.67 -24.80 -38.29
C SER A 17 -55.18 -23.89 -39.42
N ASP A 18 -55.91 -23.81 -40.54
CA ASP A 18 -55.57 -22.96 -41.67
C ASP A 18 -55.58 -21.47 -41.29
N CYS A 19 -56.59 -21.05 -40.52
CA CYS A 19 -56.69 -19.68 -40.02
C CYS A 19 -55.57 -19.35 -39.02
N PHE A 20 -55.28 -20.26 -38.10
CA PHE A 20 -54.20 -20.11 -37.13
C PHE A 20 -52.85 -19.93 -37.82
N TRP A 21 -52.47 -20.83 -38.74
CA TRP A 21 -51.19 -20.75 -39.43
C TRP A 21 -51.10 -19.55 -40.38
N LYS A 22 -52.22 -19.10 -40.95
CA LYS A 22 -52.26 -17.83 -41.69
C LYS A 22 -51.95 -16.64 -40.78
N MET A 23 -52.60 -16.55 -39.62
CA MET A 23 -52.34 -15.48 -38.65
C MET A 23 -50.92 -15.53 -38.09
N VAL A 24 -50.39 -16.72 -37.82
CA VAL A 24 -49.00 -16.89 -37.33
C VAL A 24 -48.00 -16.37 -38.36
N ARG A 25 -48.14 -16.74 -39.64
CA ARG A 25 -47.25 -16.24 -40.71
C ARG A 25 -47.27 -14.71 -40.79
N GLU A 26 -48.46 -14.12 -40.92
CA GLU A 26 -48.61 -12.66 -41.02
C GLU A 26 -48.07 -11.94 -39.77
N SER A 27 -48.30 -12.49 -38.58
CA SER A 27 -47.81 -11.90 -37.32
C SER A 27 -46.30 -11.99 -37.16
N VAL A 28 -45.69 -13.12 -37.55
CA VAL A 28 -44.24 -13.34 -37.44
C VAL A 28 -43.49 -12.50 -38.47
N GLU A 29 -44.00 -12.38 -39.70
CA GLU A 29 -43.45 -11.47 -40.71
C GLU A 29 -43.45 -10.02 -40.22
N GLN A 30 -44.57 -9.57 -39.64
CA GLN A 30 -44.66 -8.23 -39.06
C GLN A 30 -43.70 -8.02 -37.87
N GLN A 31 -43.56 -9.03 -37.00
CA GLN A 31 -42.60 -8.98 -35.90
C GLN A 31 -41.15 -8.94 -36.40
N ALA A 32 -40.81 -9.73 -37.41
CA ALA A 32 -39.48 -9.73 -38.02
C ALA A 32 -39.13 -8.34 -38.59
N ASP A 33 -40.06 -7.69 -39.30
CA ASP A 33 -39.86 -6.33 -39.81
C ASP A 33 -39.69 -5.28 -38.71
N SER A 34 -40.45 -5.39 -37.61
CA SER A 34 -40.28 -4.54 -36.42
C SER A 34 -38.88 -4.68 -35.81
N PHE A 35 -38.37 -5.92 -35.68
CA PHE A 35 -37.02 -6.13 -35.19
C PHE A 35 -35.97 -5.64 -36.20
N LYS A 36 -36.18 -5.76 -37.52
CA LYS A 36 -35.28 -5.19 -38.56
C LYS A 36 -35.12 -3.68 -38.41
N ALA A 37 -36.22 -2.96 -38.22
CA ALA A 37 -36.20 -1.52 -37.95
C ALA A 37 -35.46 -1.18 -36.65
N THR A 38 -35.72 -1.96 -35.58
CA THR A 38 -35.04 -1.78 -34.28
C THR A 38 -33.53 -1.96 -34.41
N ARG A 39 -33.05 -3.00 -35.10
CA ARG A 39 -31.62 -3.21 -35.35
C ARG A 39 -31.00 -2.04 -36.09
N PHE A 40 -31.63 -1.57 -37.16
CA PHE A 40 -31.12 -0.46 -37.95
C PHE A 40 -30.93 0.81 -37.10
N ASN A 41 -31.88 1.09 -36.20
CA ASN A 41 -31.79 2.23 -35.28
C ASN A 41 -30.61 2.08 -34.31
N LEU A 42 -30.46 0.92 -33.68
CA LEU A 42 -29.35 0.65 -32.74
C LEU A 42 -27.98 0.67 -33.45
N GLU A 43 -27.87 0.12 -34.66
CA GLU A 43 -26.64 0.15 -35.46
C GLU A 43 -26.27 1.58 -35.87
N THR A 44 -27.28 2.41 -36.15
CA THR A 44 -27.10 3.83 -36.43
C THR A 44 -26.63 4.58 -35.19
N GLU A 45 -27.24 4.33 -34.03
CA GLU A 45 -26.82 4.89 -32.75
C GLU A 45 -25.36 4.51 -32.41
N TRP A 46 -24.98 3.24 -32.64
CA TRP A 46 -23.61 2.78 -32.43
C TRP A 46 -22.63 3.52 -33.32
N LYS A 47 -22.89 3.59 -34.63
CA LYS A 47 -22.02 4.28 -35.60
C LYS A 47 -21.85 5.76 -35.28
N ASN A 48 -22.89 6.41 -34.74
CA ASN A 48 -22.84 7.82 -34.37
C ASN A 48 -22.01 8.07 -33.09
N ASN A 49 -22.21 7.24 -32.07
CA ASN A 49 -21.58 7.44 -30.75
C ASN A 49 -20.19 6.79 -30.63
N TYR A 50 -19.93 5.71 -31.38
CA TYR A 50 -18.74 4.87 -31.28
C TYR A 50 -18.15 4.48 -32.66
N PRO A 51 -17.89 5.45 -33.57
CA PRO A 51 -17.59 5.19 -34.99
C PRO A 51 -16.33 4.37 -35.27
N ARG A 52 -15.40 4.28 -34.30
CA ARG A 52 -14.11 3.56 -34.43
C ARG A 52 -14.00 2.34 -33.51
N LEU A 53 -15.06 2.00 -32.79
CA LEU A 53 -15.07 0.88 -31.86
C LEU A 53 -15.91 -0.26 -32.42
N ARG A 54 -15.37 -1.48 -32.29
CA ARG A 54 -16.11 -2.70 -32.55
C ARG A 54 -17.15 -2.92 -31.45
N GLU A 55 -18.35 -3.35 -31.85
CA GLU A 55 -19.38 -3.87 -30.94
C GLU A 55 -18.85 -5.11 -30.24
N LEU A 56 -18.73 -5.04 -28.92
CA LEU A 56 -18.33 -6.16 -28.08
C LEU A 56 -19.39 -6.38 -27.02
N ASP A 57 -19.92 -7.60 -26.95
CA ASP A 57 -20.84 -7.97 -25.88
C ASP A 57 -20.11 -8.09 -24.54
N ARG A 58 -20.87 -8.28 -23.45
CA ARG A 58 -20.30 -8.33 -22.11
C ARG A 58 -19.34 -9.51 -21.90
N ASN A 59 -19.56 -10.64 -22.56
CA ASN A 59 -18.64 -11.77 -22.48
C ASN A 59 -17.35 -11.50 -23.26
N GLU A 60 -17.44 -10.92 -24.46
CA GLU A 60 -16.27 -10.50 -25.24
C GLU A 60 -15.47 -9.41 -24.53
N LEU A 61 -16.15 -8.44 -23.92
CA LEU A 61 -15.52 -7.40 -23.09
C LEU A 61 -14.83 -8.00 -21.87
N PHE A 62 -15.47 -8.98 -21.22
CA PHE A 62 -14.87 -9.69 -20.10
C PHE A 62 -13.60 -10.45 -20.52
N GLU A 63 -13.63 -11.19 -21.62
CA GLU A 63 -12.44 -11.91 -22.11
C GLU A 63 -11.31 -10.95 -22.51
N LYS A 64 -11.66 -9.80 -23.10
CA LYS A 64 -10.67 -8.75 -23.39
C LYS A 64 -10.03 -8.21 -22.10
N ALA A 65 -10.83 -7.88 -21.09
CA ALA A 65 -10.36 -7.39 -19.81
C ALA A 65 -9.53 -8.44 -19.05
N LYS A 66 -9.94 -9.71 -19.11
CA LYS A 66 -9.23 -10.84 -18.53
C LYS A 66 -7.81 -10.93 -19.10
N ASN A 67 -7.66 -10.85 -20.41
CA ASN A 67 -6.34 -10.86 -21.04
C ASN A 67 -5.48 -9.67 -20.59
N GLU A 68 -6.06 -8.47 -20.55
CA GLU A 68 -5.35 -7.27 -20.08
C GLU A 68 -4.89 -7.41 -18.62
N ILE A 69 -5.75 -7.91 -17.73
CA ILE A 69 -5.39 -8.16 -16.33
C ILE A 69 -4.27 -9.21 -16.22
N LEU A 70 -4.32 -10.28 -17.01
CA LEU A 70 -3.28 -11.30 -17.02
C LEU A 70 -1.94 -10.73 -17.53
N ASP A 71 -1.96 -9.83 -18.51
CA ASP A 71 -0.77 -9.12 -18.98
C ASP A 71 -0.18 -8.20 -17.89
N GLU A 72 -1.01 -7.55 -17.07
CA GLU A 72 -0.54 -6.78 -15.90
C GLU A 72 0.13 -7.67 -14.85
N VAL A 73 -0.43 -8.85 -14.58
CA VAL A 73 0.18 -9.82 -13.65
C VAL A 73 1.50 -10.35 -14.18
N ILE A 74 1.61 -10.58 -15.50
CA ILE A 74 2.88 -10.94 -16.13
C ILE A 74 3.88 -9.80 -15.96
N SER A 75 3.46 -8.55 -16.11
CA SER A 75 4.32 -7.37 -15.91
C SER A 75 4.86 -7.30 -14.47
N LEU A 76 4.02 -7.59 -13.47
CA LEU A 76 4.44 -7.72 -12.07
C LEU A 76 5.53 -8.80 -11.88
N SER A 77 5.41 -9.93 -12.57
CA SER A 77 6.42 -11.00 -12.52
C SER A 77 7.78 -10.62 -13.14
N GLN A 78 7.80 -9.60 -14.00
CA GLN A 78 9.00 -9.09 -14.66
C GLN A 78 9.70 -7.99 -13.87
N VAL A 79 9.12 -7.52 -12.75
CA VAL A 79 9.74 -6.54 -11.87
C VAL A 79 11.11 -7.07 -11.41
N THR A 80 12.13 -6.23 -11.56
CA THR A 80 13.52 -6.67 -11.36
C THR A 80 13.79 -7.04 -9.90
N PRO A 81 14.64 -8.04 -9.62
CA PRO A 81 15.05 -8.40 -8.26
C PRO A 81 15.63 -7.21 -7.49
N LYS A 82 16.40 -6.35 -8.17
CA LYS A 82 17.00 -5.16 -7.57
C LYS A 82 15.94 -4.18 -7.08
N HIS A 83 14.92 -3.91 -7.89
CA HIS A 83 13.82 -3.02 -7.50
C HIS A 83 13.10 -3.53 -6.26
N TRP A 84 12.77 -4.82 -6.22
CA TRP A 84 12.16 -5.46 -5.04
C TRP A 84 13.04 -5.33 -3.79
N GLU A 85 14.34 -5.55 -3.91
CA GLU A 85 15.25 -5.42 -2.77
C GLU A 85 15.29 -3.99 -2.23
N GLU A 86 15.40 -3.00 -3.10
CA GLU A 86 15.46 -1.58 -2.74
C GLU A 86 14.16 -1.11 -2.05
N ILE A 87 13.00 -1.43 -2.64
CA ILE A 87 11.70 -1.02 -2.08
C ILE A 87 11.38 -1.74 -0.78
N LEU A 88 11.72 -3.04 -0.65
CA LEU A 88 11.53 -3.79 0.58
C LEU A 88 12.45 -3.28 1.69
N GLN A 89 13.70 -2.98 1.39
CA GLN A 89 14.64 -2.43 2.36
C GLN A 89 14.20 -1.05 2.85
N GLN A 90 13.77 -0.17 1.94
CA GLN A 90 13.27 1.16 2.27
C GLN A 90 11.99 1.07 3.14
N SER A 91 10.98 0.33 2.68
CA SER A 91 9.70 0.20 3.37
C SER A 91 9.87 -0.46 4.76
N LEU A 92 10.78 -1.41 4.87
CA LEU A 92 11.11 -2.04 6.15
C LEU A 92 11.76 -1.04 7.10
N TRP A 93 12.72 -0.24 6.62
CA TRP A 93 13.35 0.80 7.43
C TRP A 93 12.32 1.84 7.91
N GLU A 94 11.45 2.32 7.03
CA GLU A 94 10.37 3.26 7.38
C GLU A 94 9.48 2.68 8.50
N ARG A 95 9.11 1.39 8.41
CA ARG A 95 8.30 0.68 9.41
C ARG A 95 9.00 0.53 10.77
N VAL A 96 10.31 0.34 10.80
CA VAL A 96 11.04 -0.05 12.02
C VAL A 96 11.91 1.04 12.63
N SER A 97 12.23 2.11 11.89
CA SER A 97 13.12 3.20 12.30
C SER A 97 12.76 3.79 13.67
N THR A 98 11.47 4.07 13.90
CA THR A 98 10.97 4.59 15.18
C THR A 98 11.24 3.60 16.32
N HIS A 99 11.07 2.30 16.10
CA HIS A 99 11.37 1.32 17.14
C HIS A 99 12.86 1.29 17.46
N VAL A 100 13.70 1.26 16.43
CA VAL A 100 15.17 1.27 16.55
C VAL A 100 15.66 2.47 17.34
N ILE A 101 15.23 3.68 16.98
CA ILE A 101 15.73 4.90 17.65
C ILE A 101 15.16 5.01 19.08
N GLU A 102 13.86 4.83 19.25
CA GLU A 102 13.19 5.16 20.51
C GLU A 102 13.26 4.04 21.56
N ASN A 103 13.27 2.78 21.14
CA ASN A 103 13.16 1.63 22.05
C ASN A 103 14.46 0.84 22.21
N ILE A 104 15.44 1.05 21.32
CA ILE A 104 16.72 0.35 21.34
C ILE A 104 17.86 1.35 21.58
N TYR A 105 18.05 2.31 20.68
CA TYR A 105 19.20 3.22 20.74
C TYR A 105 19.11 4.20 21.91
N LEU A 106 18.01 4.96 22.02
CA LEU A 106 17.84 5.98 23.06
C LEU A 106 18.00 5.40 24.48
N PRO A 107 17.36 4.27 24.87
CA PRO A 107 17.54 3.69 26.20
C PRO A 107 18.95 3.14 26.43
N ALA A 108 19.60 2.59 25.39
CA ALA A 108 20.96 2.07 25.52
C ALA A 108 21.98 3.22 25.69
N ALA A 109 21.82 4.31 24.96
CA ALA A 109 22.69 5.47 25.02
C ALA A 109 22.63 6.23 26.36
N GLN A 110 21.65 5.92 27.21
CA GLN A 110 21.51 6.47 28.57
C GLN A 110 22.26 5.67 29.64
N THR A 111 22.90 4.58 29.24
CA THR A 111 23.67 3.75 30.16
C THR A 111 25.03 4.37 30.49
N MET A 112 25.61 3.98 31.61
CA MET A 112 26.77 4.70 32.19
C MET A 112 28.10 4.36 31.51
N ASN A 113 28.18 3.24 30.79
CA ASN A 113 29.38 2.80 30.09
C ASN A 113 29.08 1.89 28.89
N SER A 114 30.07 1.73 28.01
CA SER A 114 30.02 0.86 26.83
C SER A 114 29.60 -0.58 27.09
N GLY A 115 29.98 -1.17 28.22
CA GLY A 115 29.58 -2.54 28.59
C GLY A 115 28.07 -2.65 28.82
N THR A 116 27.51 -1.72 29.60
CA THR A 116 26.07 -1.63 29.87
C THR A 116 25.27 -1.23 28.62
N PHE A 117 25.83 -0.41 27.74
CA PHE A 117 25.25 -0.06 26.45
C PHE A 117 25.04 -1.31 25.60
N ASN A 118 26.11 -2.08 25.37
CA ASN A 118 26.08 -3.27 24.53
C ASN A 118 25.09 -4.31 25.09
N THR A 119 25.13 -4.55 26.41
CA THR A 119 24.20 -5.47 27.08
C THR A 119 22.74 -5.06 26.87
N THR A 120 22.44 -3.76 27.00
CA THR A 120 21.08 -3.23 26.81
C THR A 120 20.64 -3.40 25.36
N VAL A 121 21.51 -3.06 24.40
CA VAL A 121 21.27 -3.27 22.97
C VAL A 121 20.95 -4.73 22.66
N ASP A 122 21.75 -5.67 23.16
CA ASP A 122 21.58 -7.09 22.87
C ASP A 122 20.24 -7.62 23.40
N ILE A 123 19.89 -7.25 24.63
CA ILE A 123 18.61 -7.63 25.23
C ILE A 123 17.44 -7.08 24.39
N LYS A 124 17.52 -5.80 23.98
CA LYS A 124 16.46 -5.16 23.19
C LYS A 124 16.35 -5.73 21.78
N LEU A 125 17.46 -5.94 21.09
CA LEU A 125 17.49 -6.55 19.75
C LEU A 125 16.94 -7.98 19.76
N LYS A 126 17.32 -8.77 20.77
CA LYS A 126 16.79 -10.13 20.94
C LYS A 126 15.29 -10.11 21.18
N GLN A 127 14.81 -9.32 22.14
CA GLN A 127 13.37 -9.19 22.41
C GLN A 127 12.58 -8.72 21.19
N TRP A 128 13.14 -7.82 20.40
CA TRP A 128 12.51 -7.31 19.18
C TRP A 128 12.43 -8.39 18.09
N THR A 129 13.52 -9.12 17.87
CA THR A 129 13.59 -10.24 16.91
C THR A 129 12.67 -11.39 17.29
N ASP A 130 12.54 -11.68 18.59
CA ASP A 130 11.70 -12.78 19.07
C ASP A 130 10.20 -12.47 19.03
N LYS A 131 9.79 -11.19 18.93
CA LYS A 131 8.38 -10.82 19.12
C LYS A 131 7.74 -10.03 18.00
N GLN A 132 8.50 -9.20 17.27
CA GLN A 132 7.88 -8.21 16.38
C GLN A 132 8.54 -8.10 15.01
N LEU A 133 9.88 -8.12 14.94
CA LEU A 133 10.60 -7.84 13.71
C LEU A 133 10.25 -8.81 12.55
N PRO A 134 10.20 -10.15 12.74
CA PRO A 134 9.88 -11.06 11.65
C PRO A 134 8.47 -10.86 11.11
N ASN A 135 7.50 -10.69 12.00
CA ASN A 135 6.10 -10.46 11.65
C ASN A 135 5.93 -9.14 10.88
N LYS A 136 6.52 -8.05 11.38
CA LYS A 136 6.53 -6.74 10.67
C LYS A 136 7.19 -6.82 9.30
N ALA A 137 8.24 -7.63 9.15
CA ALA A 137 8.92 -7.80 7.88
C ALA A 137 8.03 -8.51 6.84
N VAL A 138 7.24 -9.51 7.26
CA VAL A 138 6.24 -10.16 6.40
C VAL A 138 5.10 -9.19 6.05
N GLU A 139 4.59 -8.42 7.02
CA GLU A 139 3.56 -7.39 6.76
C GLU A 139 4.04 -6.38 5.71
N VAL A 140 5.25 -5.84 5.88
CA VAL A 140 5.85 -4.92 4.90
C VAL A 140 5.97 -5.56 3.52
N ALA A 141 6.42 -6.81 3.45
CA ALA A 141 6.54 -7.50 2.16
C ALA A 141 5.19 -7.69 1.47
N TRP A 142 4.15 -7.99 2.25
CA TRP A 142 2.80 -8.15 1.75
C TRP A 142 2.21 -6.82 1.26
N GLU A 143 2.31 -5.76 2.07
CA GLU A 143 1.87 -4.42 1.69
C GLU A 143 2.59 -3.92 0.43
N THR A 144 3.90 -4.14 0.34
CA THR A 144 4.70 -3.74 -0.82
C THR A 144 4.28 -4.49 -2.10
N LEU A 145 3.99 -5.80 -1.99
CA LEU A 145 3.44 -6.58 -3.10
C LEU A 145 2.05 -6.07 -3.52
N GLN A 146 1.21 -5.72 -2.56
CA GLN A 146 -0.12 -5.15 -2.80
C GLN A 146 -0.05 -3.79 -3.50
N GLU A 147 0.85 -2.91 -3.08
CA GLU A 147 1.06 -1.59 -3.70
C GLU A 147 1.53 -1.72 -5.14
N GLU A 148 2.54 -2.56 -5.38
CA GLU A 148 3.06 -2.83 -6.72
C GLU A 148 1.98 -3.44 -7.63
N PHE A 149 1.25 -4.44 -7.14
CA PHE A 149 0.11 -5.01 -7.88
C PHE A 149 -0.97 -3.96 -8.17
N SER A 150 -1.28 -3.11 -7.19
CA SER A 150 -2.26 -2.02 -7.36
C SER A 150 -1.80 -1.00 -8.40
N ARG A 151 -0.51 -0.68 -8.44
CA ARG A 151 0.09 0.22 -9.44
C ARG A 151 -0.13 -0.33 -10.86
N PHE A 152 0.22 -1.58 -11.11
CA PHE A 152 -0.02 -2.21 -12.43
C PHE A 152 -1.52 -2.28 -12.81
N MET A 153 -2.41 -2.45 -11.82
CA MET A 153 -3.85 -2.55 -12.07
C MET A 153 -4.53 -1.19 -12.30
N THR A 154 -3.92 -0.08 -11.88
CA THR A 154 -4.55 1.27 -11.89
C THR A 154 -3.84 2.28 -12.78
N GLU A 155 -2.59 2.05 -13.18
CA GLU A 155 -1.88 2.98 -14.04
C GLU A 155 -2.50 3.01 -15.45
N PRO A 156 -3.00 4.19 -15.91
CA PRO A 156 -3.56 4.31 -17.24
C PRO A 156 -2.46 4.15 -18.29
N LYS A 157 -2.56 3.10 -19.10
CA LYS A 157 -1.61 2.85 -20.19
C LYS A 157 -1.96 3.71 -21.41
N GLY A 158 -1.34 4.89 -21.48
CA GLY A 158 -1.37 5.76 -22.66
C GLY A 158 -2.56 6.73 -22.72
N LYS A 159 -2.72 7.39 -23.88
CA LYS A 159 -3.69 8.48 -24.09
C LYS A 159 -5.13 8.01 -24.36
N GLU A 160 -5.35 6.71 -24.52
CA GLU A 160 -6.66 6.09 -24.82
C GLU A 160 -7.04 5.05 -23.76
N HIS A 161 -7.01 5.43 -22.47
CA HIS A 161 -7.48 4.57 -21.39
C HIS A 161 -8.98 4.33 -21.51
N ASP A 162 -9.40 3.06 -21.54
CA ASP A 162 -10.80 2.65 -21.58
C ASP A 162 -11.29 2.37 -20.16
N ASP A 163 -12.04 3.32 -19.60
CA ASP A 163 -12.54 3.31 -18.22
C ASP A 163 -13.54 2.17 -17.93
N ILE A 164 -14.03 1.49 -18.98
CA ILE A 164 -14.99 0.38 -18.87
C ILE A 164 -14.46 -0.78 -18.00
N PHE A 165 -13.15 -0.98 -17.96
CA PHE A 165 -12.54 -2.12 -17.27
C PHE A 165 -12.15 -1.79 -15.83
N ASP A 166 -12.17 -0.51 -15.43
CA ASP A 166 -11.64 -0.07 -14.13
C ASP A 166 -12.34 -0.76 -12.95
N LYS A 167 -13.68 -0.85 -13.00
CA LYS A 167 -14.46 -1.55 -11.96
C LYS A 167 -14.12 -3.04 -11.89
N LEU A 168 -13.89 -3.68 -13.04
CA LEU A 168 -13.54 -5.10 -13.09
C LEU A 168 -12.12 -5.31 -12.56
N LYS A 169 -11.16 -4.49 -12.98
CA LYS A 169 -9.78 -4.50 -12.49
C LYS A 169 -9.74 -4.30 -10.97
N GLU A 170 -10.49 -3.33 -10.45
CA GLU A 170 -10.57 -3.07 -9.01
C GLU A 170 -11.17 -4.25 -8.24
N ALA A 171 -12.29 -4.81 -8.71
CA ALA A 171 -12.93 -5.95 -8.07
C ALA A 171 -12.04 -7.21 -8.08
N VAL A 172 -11.33 -7.47 -9.19
CA VAL A 172 -10.37 -8.58 -9.28
C VAL A 172 -9.19 -8.34 -8.34
N LYS A 173 -8.67 -7.11 -8.28
CA LYS A 173 -7.59 -6.72 -7.38
C LYS A 173 -7.97 -6.99 -5.92
N GLU A 174 -9.10 -6.44 -5.46
CA GLU A 174 -9.57 -6.59 -4.08
C GLU A 174 -9.78 -8.05 -3.68
N GLU A 175 -10.46 -8.83 -4.52
CA GLU A 175 -10.74 -10.23 -4.23
C GLU A 175 -9.46 -11.08 -4.25
N SER A 176 -8.51 -10.79 -5.15
CA SER A 176 -7.22 -11.50 -5.21
C SER A 176 -6.35 -11.24 -3.98
N ILE A 177 -6.31 -9.99 -3.51
CA ILE A 177 -5.61 -9.58 -2.28
C ILE A 177 -6.25 -10.26 -1.07
N LYS A 178 -7.59 -10.25 -0.98
CA LYS A 178 -8.33 -10.85 0.12
C LYS A 178 -8.11 -12.37 0.25
N ARG A 179 -7.96 -13.07 -0.88
CA ARG A 179 -7.69 -14.51 -0.91
C ARG A 179 -6.23 -14.85 -0.60
N HIS A 180 -5.32 -13.91 -0.79
CA HIS A 180 -3.90 -14.16 -0.60
C HIS A 180 -3.55 -14.27 0.88
N LYS A 181 -2.70 -15.25 1.18
CA LYS A 181 -2.08 -15.44 2.49
C LYS A 181 -0.62 -15.74 2.27
N TRP A 182 0.24 -14.95 2.91
CA TRP A 182 1.67 -15.18 2.87
C TRP A 182 2.00 -16.54 3.50
N ASN A 183 3.12 -17.14 3.10
CA ASN A 183 3.58 -18.40 3.67
C ASN A 183 3.74 -18.35 5.20
N ASP A 184 3.03 -19.22 5.92
CA ASP A 184 3.05 -19.31 7.38
C ASP A 184 4.46 -19.55 7.98
N PHE A 185 5.36 -20.20 7.23
CA PHE A 185 6.75 -20.45 7.67
C PHE A 185 7.70 -19.28 7.44
N ALA A 186 7.26 -18.20 6.79
CA ALA A 186 8.12 -17.06 6.47
C ALA A 186 8.63 -16.38 7.73
N GLU A 187 7.78 -16.23 8.75
CA GLU A 187 8.12 -15.58 10.00
C GLU A 187 9.26 -16.30 10.73
N ASP A 188 9.18 -17.62 10.87
CA ASP A 188 10.20 -18.44 11.53
C ASP A 188 11.53 -18.42 10.76
N SER A 189 11.46 -18.48 9.43
CA SER A 189 12.65 -18.38 8.58
C SER A 189 13.35 -17.03 8.73
N LEU A 190 12.59 -15.93 8.73
CA LEU A 190 13.13 -14.58 8.91
C LEU A 190 13.72 -14.39 10.30
N ARG A 191 13.06 -14.91 11.33
CA ARG A 191 13.52 -14.83 12.73
C ARG A 191 14.95 -15.34 12.90
N VAL A 192 15.27 -16.52 12.37
CA VAL A 192 16.62 -17.10 12.46
C VAL A 192 17.66 -16.22 11.77
N ILE A 193 17.33 -15.76 10.55
CA ILE A 193 18.24 -14.97 9.73
C ILE A 193 18.49 -13.59 10.36
N GLN A 194 17.43 -12.94 10.83
CA GLN A 194 17.49 -11.64 11.51
C GLN A 194 18.25 -11.76 12.83
N HIS A 195 18.03 -12.83 13.60
CA HIS A 195 18.76 -13.08 14.83
C HIS A 195 20.26 -13.17 14.57
N ASN A 196 20.67 -14.01 13.63
CA ASN A 196 22.08 -14.17 13.26
C ASN A 196 22.71 -12.86 12.76
N ALA A 197 21.98 -12.09 11.94
CA ALA A 197 22.45 -10.80 11.44
C ALA A 197 22.63 -9.77 12.58
N LEU A 198 21.72 -9.79 13.55
CA LEU A 198 21.77 -8.91 14.71
C LEU A 198 22.74 -9.39 15.77
N GLU A 199 23.20 -10.64 15.84
CA GLU A 199 24.20 -11.06 16.83
C GLU A 199 25.64 -10.70 16.45
N ASP A 200 25.92 -10.55 15.15
CA ASP A 200 27.24 -10.19 14.65
C ASP A 200 27.65 -8.80 15.15
N ARG A 201 28.88 -8.63 15.62
CA ARG A 201 29.42 -7.32 16.04
C ARG A 201 30.66 -6.91 15.26
N SER A 202 31.06 -7.73 14.30
CA SER A 202 32.36 -7.63 13.65
C SER A 202 32.27 -6.85 12.34
N ILE A 203 32.79 -5.63 12.37
CA ILE A 203 32.94 -4.80 11.18
C ILE A 203 34.31 -5.12 10.56
N SER A 204 34.29 -5.81 9.42
CA SER A 204 35.51 -6.37 8.84
C SER A 204 36.40 -5.35 8.14
N ASP A 205 35.81 -4.27 7.63
CA ASP A 205 36.52 -3.30 6.79
C ASP A 205 35.99 -1.88 6.96
N LYS A 206 36.81 -0.92 6.51
CA LYS A 206 36.52 0.51 6.64
C LYS A 206 35.30 0.92 5.82
N GLN A 207 35.02 0.27 4.69
CA GLN A 207 33.87 0.62 3.85
C GLN A 207 32.56 0.31 4.58
N GLN A 208 32.48 -0.84 5.27
CA GLN A 208 31.34 -1.18 6.12
C GLN A 208 31.18 -0.22 7.30
N TRP A 209 32.30 0.20 7.91
CA TRP A 209 32.28 1.22 8.97
C TRP A 209 31.73 2.56 8.47
N ASP A 210 32.26 3.05 7.36
CA ASP A 210 31.84 4.32 6.76
C ASP A 210 30.36 4.25 6.31
N ALA A 211 29.91 3.12 5.78
CA ALA A 211 28.51 2.89 5.40
C ALA A 211 27.56 2.87 6.62
N ALA A 212 27.98 2.28 7.74
CA ALA A 212 27.22 2.25 8.97
C ALA A 212 27.10 3.64 9.61
N ILE A 213 28.18 4.43 9.56
CA ILE A 213 28.17 5.84 10.00
C ILE A 213 27.21 6.65 9.13
N TYR A 214 27.30 6.51 7.81
CA TYR A 214 26.40 7.22 6.89
C TYR A 214 24.93 6.87 7.17
N PHE A 215 24.62 5.58 7.33
CA PHE A 215 23.28 5.12 7.69
C PHE A 215 22.81 5.67 9.05
N MET A 216 23.67 5.67 10.06
CA MET A 216 23.38 6.26 11.37
C MET A 216 23.12 7.76 11.27
N GLU A 217 23.95 8.49 10.54
CA GLU A 217 23.80 9.92 10.33
C GLU A 217 22.47 10.25 9.64
N GLU A 218 22.13 9.57 8.53
CA GLU A 218 20.86 9.77 7.85
C GLU A 218 19.66 9.45 8.75
N ALA A 219 19.71 8.34 9.48
CA ALA A 219 18.67 7.93 10.43
C ALA A 219 18.43 9.00 11.51
N LEU A 220 19.50 9.50 12.11
CA LEU A 220 19.43 10.52 13.16
C LEU A 220 19.01 11.89 12.62
N GLN A 221 19.48 12.28 11.42
CA GLN A 221 19.08 13.53 10.77
C GLN A 221 17.59 13.52 10.40
N ALA A 222 17.09 12.42 9.83
CA ALA A 222 15.67 12.26 9.52
C ALA A 222 14.83 12.40 10.79
N ARG A 223 15.23 11.71 11.87
CA ARG A 223 14.50 11.78 13.14
C ARG A 223 14.60 13.14 13.82
N LEU A 224 15.73 13.83 13.67
CA LEU A 224 15.92 15.18 14.18
C LEU A 224 14.99 16.15 13.47
N LYS A 225 14.88 16.04 12.14
CA LYS A 225 13.95 16.86 11.34
C LYS A 225 12.50 16.66 11.76
N ASP A 226 12.07 15.42 11.97
CA ASP A 226 10.71 15.12 12.47
C ASP A 226 10.48 15.75 13.85
N THR A 227 11.46 15.66 14.74
CA THR A 227 11.39 16.23 16.09
C THR A 227 11.37 17.76 16.06
N GLU A 228 12.15 18.38 15.19
CA GLU A 228 12.15 19.83 15.00
C GLU A 228 10.82 20.33 14.42
N ASN A 229 10.23 19.59 13.47
CA ASN A 229 8.88 19.87 12.97
C ASN A 229 7.81 19.74 14.06
N ALA A 230 7.90 18.69 14.89
CA ALA A 230 6.98 18.51 16.02
C ALA A 230 7.09 19.65 17.05
N ILE A 231 8.31 20.06 17.38
CA ILE A 231 8.56 21.21 18.26
C ILE A 231 8.03 22.50 17.63
N GLU A 232 8.25 22.72 16.33
CA GLU A 232 7.76 23.91 15.63
C GLU A 232 6.22 23.99 15.66
N ASN A 233 5.54 22.87 15.40
CA ASN A 233 4.07 22.81 15.47
C ASN A 233 3.55 23.16 16.88
N MET A 234 4.26 22.70 17.92
CA MET A 234 3.91 22.93 19.33
C MET A 234 4.20 24.37 19.80
N VAL A 235 5.33 24.96 19.44
CA VAL A 235 5.77 26.29 19.94
C VAL A 235 5.44 27.46 18.99
N GLY A 236 4.97 27.15 17.79
CA GLY A 236 4.66 28.11 16.74
C GLY A 236 5.90 28.70 16.06
N PRO A 237 5.69 29.63 15.11
CA PRO A 237 6.76 30.13 14.26
C PRO A 237 7.85 30.86 15.04
N ASP A 238 9.09 30.65 14.61
CA ASP A 238 10.26 31.41 15.06
C ASP A 238 10.20 32.87 14.60
N TRP A 239 10.98 33.73 15.26
CA TRP A 239 11.03 35.17 14.97
C TRP A 239 11.25 35.48 13.47
N LYS A 240 12.07 34.69 12.77
CA LYS A 240 12.30 34.82 11.33
C LYS A 240 11.02 34.55 10.53
N LYS A 241 10.31 33.45 10.83
CA LYS A 241 9.05 33.07 10.15
C LYS A 241 7.92 34.05 10.48
N ARG A 242 7.88 34.55 11.72
CA ARG A 242 6.93 35.59 12.15
C ARG A 242 7.09 36.86 11.34
N TRP A 243 8.32 37.31 11.14
CA TRP A 243 8.63 38.51 10.37
C TRP A 243 8.43 38.32 8.86
N LEU A 244 8.92 37.22 8.29
CA LEU A 244 8.84 36.94 6.85
C LEU A 244 7.43 36.66 6.36
N TYR A 245 6.64 35.92 7.14
CA TYR A 245 5.30 35.46 6.73
C TYR A 245 4.17 36.15 7.50
N TRP A 246 4.46 37.18 8.28
CA TRP A 246 3.48 37.92 9.10
C TRP A 246 2.60 36.99 9.96
N LYS A 247 3.19 35.91 10.50
CA LYS A 247 2.49 34.96 11.37
C LYS A 247 2.71 35.31 12.84
N ASN A 248 1.69 35.12 13.67
CA ASN A 248 1.77 35.23 15.12
C ASN A 248 1.60 33.87 15.79
N ARG A 249 2.10 33.75 17.02
CA ARG A 249 1.89 32.57 17.86
C ARG A 249 0.51 32.65 18.51
N THR A 250 -0.15 31.50 18.65
CA THR A 250 -1.34 31.38 19.50
C THR A 250 -0.97 31.48 20.97
N GLN A 251 -1.96 31.66 21.84
CA GLN A 251 -1.74 31.69 23.30
C GLN A 251 -1.10 30.39 23.80
N GLU A 252 -1.59 29.26 23.31
CA GLU A 252 -1.06 27.92 23.61
C GLU A 252 0.40 27.78 23.15
N GLN A 253 0.72 28.22 21.93
CA GLN A 253 2.09 28.23 21.40
C GLN A 253 3.04 29.12 22.22
N CYS A 254 2.54 30.24 22.77
CA CYS A 254 3.32 31.07 23.69
C CYS A 254 3.65 30.31 24.98
N VAL A 255 2.69 29.62 25.58
CA VAL A 255 2.89 28.79 26.78
C VAL A 255 3.91 27.67 26.51
N HIS A 256 3.76 26.94 25.41
CA HIS A 256 4.72 25.91 25.02
C HIS A 256 6.12 26.47 24.75
N ASN A 257 6.23 27.63 24.10
CA ASN A 257 7.53 28.24 23.85
C ASN A 257 8.24 28.66 25.15
N GLU A 258 7.50 29.21 26.12
CA GLU A 258 8.07 29.55 27.43
C GLU A 258 8.50 28.32 28.21
N THR A 259 7.67 27.28 28.20
CA THR A 259 8.00 25.97 28.80
C THR A 259 9.25 25.37 28.16
N LYS A 260 9.31 25.35 26.82
CA LYS A 260 10.47 24.87 26.05
C LYS A 260 11.74 25.65 26.40
N ASN A 261 11.65 26.97 26.49
CA ASN A 261 12.79 27.82 26.83
C ASN A 261 13.33 27.55 28.25
N GLU A 262 12.45 27.27 29.21
CA GLU A 262 12.87 26.92 30.57
C GLU A 262 13.54 25.55 30.62
N LEU A 263 12.97 24.56 29.93
CA LEU A 263 13.54 23.21 29.82
C LEU A 263 14.88 23.19 29.06
N GLU A 264 15.04 24.01 28.01
CA GLU A 264 16.32 24.17 27.32
C GLU A 264 17.42 24.73 28.23
N LYS A 265 17.08 25.55 29.25
CA LYS A 265 18.09 26.02 30.23
C LYS A 265 18.58 24.87 31.11
N MET A 266 17.69 23.97 31.53
CA MET A 266 18.06 22.81 32.33
C MET A 266 19.11 21.95 31.60
N LEU A 267 18.91 21.68 30.31
CA LEU A 267 19.87 20.93 29.49
C LEU A 267 21.20 21.67 29.26
N LYS A 268 21.19 23.01 29.20
CA LYS A 268 22.42 23.81 29.14
C LYS A 268 23.21 23.76 30.45
N CYS A 269 22.53 23.61 31.59
CA CYS A 269 23.18 23.48 32.88
C CYS A 269 23.66 22.06 33.15
N ASN A 270 23.00 21.05 32.59
CA ASN A 270 23.36 19.64 32.70
C ASN A 270 23.22 18.94 31.33
N GLU A 271 24.31 18.83 30.60
CA GLU A 271 24.32 18.19 29.27
C GLU A 271 24.02 16.68 29.32
N GLU A 272 24.35 16.03 30.45
CA GLU A 272 24.16 14.60 30.73
C GLU A 272 22.84 14.27 31.43
N HIS A 273 21.87 15.18 31.37
CA HIS A 273 20.56 14.96 32.00
C HIS A 273 19.88 13.67 31.48
N PRO A 274 19.20 12.89 32.33
CA PRO A 274 18.41 11.72 31.87
C PRO A 274 17.17 12.12 31.04
N ALA A 275 16.58 11.18 30.30
CA ALA A 275 15.34 11.45 29.53
C ALA A 275 14.13 11.80 30.37
N TYR A 276 14.09 11.44 31.65
CA TYR A 276 12.94 11.68 32.51
C TYR A 276 13.22 12.86 33.43
N LEU A 277 12.19 13.68 33.66
CA LEU A 277 12.21 14.70 34.71
C LEU A 277 11.76 14.08 36.03
N ALA A 278 12.50 14.36 37.09
CA ALA A 278 12.08 14.05 38.45
C ALA A 278 10.91 14.94 38.90
N SER A 279 10.17 14.51 39.92
CA SER A 279 8.94 15.21 40.35
C SER A 279 9.21 16.61 40.90
N ASP A 280 10.37 16.79 41.54
CA ASP A 280 10.88 18.06 42.04
C ASP A 280 11.33 19.00 40.91
N GLU A 281 11.94 18.46 39.85
CA GLU A 281 12.29 19.22 38.64
C GLU A 281 11.05 19.76 37.95
N ILE A 282 10.01 18.94 37.78
CA ILE A 282 8.72 19.36 37.21
C ILE A 282 8.11 20.48 38.07
N THR A 283 8.17 20.34 39.39
CA THR A 283 7.66 21.35 40.33
C THR A 283 8.43 22.65 40.21
N THR A 284 9.75 22.57 40.02
CA THR A 284 10.64 23.72 39.86
C THR A 284 10.37 24.46 38.55
N VAL A 285 10.29 23.74 37.43
CA VAL A 285 9.94 24.32 36.12
C VAL A 285 8.58 25.02 36.19
N ARG A 286 7.58 24.38 36.79
CA ARG A 286 6.25 24.97 36.97
C ARG A 286 6.31 26.28 37.77
N LYS A 287 6.96 26.28 38.94
CA LYS A 287 7.08 27.49 39.78
C LYS A 287 7.83 28.61 39.07
N ASN A 288 8.87 28.28 38.29
CA ASN A 288 9.60 29.27 37.49
C ASN A 288 8.70 29.91 36.42
N LEU A 289 7.86 29.12 35.76
CA LEU A 289 6.90 29.62 34.76
C LEU A 289 5.79 30.46 35.42
N GLU A 290 5.25 30.01 36.55
CA GLU A 290 4.25 30.74 37.34
C GLU A 290 4.79 32.11 37.78
N SER A 291 6.05 32.19 38.21
CA SER A 291 6.70 33.45 38.59
C SER A 291 6.78 34.47 37.44
N ARG A 292 6.67 34.00 36.19
CA ARG A 292 6.67 34.80 34.96
C ARG A 292 5.26 35.03 34.41
N GLY A 293 4.22 34.65 35.16
CA GLY A 293 2.82 34.77 34.78
C GLY A 293 2.35 33.72 33.76
N VAL A 294 3.05 32.58 33.65
CA VAL A 294 2.68 31.47 32.75
C VAL A 294 2.23 30.28 33.59
N GLU A 295 0.94 29.98 33.56
CA GLU A 295 0.36 28.83 34.24
C GLU A 295 0.45 27.59 33.33
N VAL A 296 0.99 26.48 33.86
CA VAL A 296 1.26 25.27 33.08
C VAL A 296 0.99 24.01 33.88
N ASP A 297 0.30 23.06 33.25
CA ASP A 297 0.07 21.74 33.81
C ASP A 297 1.35 20.87 33.81
N PRO A 298 1.54 20.02 34.84
CA PRO A 298 2.66 19.09 34.89
C PRO A 298 2.75 18.13 33.68
N SER A 299 1.61 17.77 33.06
CA SER A 299 1.57 16.95 31.84
C SER A 299 2.22 17.68 30.66
N LEU A 300 1.87 18.95 30.44
CA LEU A 300 2.42 19.76 29.36
C LEU A 300 3.94 19.94 29.49
N ILE A 301 4.45 20.06 30.73
CA ILE A 301 5.90 20.10 31.00
C ILE A 301 6.56 18.80 30.55
N LYS A 302 5.98 17.64 30.91
CA LYS A 302 6.52 16.32 30.50
C LYS A 302 6.49 16.15 28.98
N ASP A 303 5.38 16.48 28.33
CA ASP A 303 5.23 16.34 26.88
C ASP A 303 6.22 17.24 26.12
N THR A 304 6.37 18.48 26.58
CA THR A 304 7.36 19.42 26.03
C THR A 304 8.78 18.92 26.27
N TRP A 305 9.07 18.38 27.46
CA TRP A 305 10.37 17.80 27.79
C TRP A 305 10.75 16.64 26.89
N HIS A 306 9.82 15.71 26.63
CA HIS A 306 10.08 14.59 25.74
C HIS A 306 10.60 15.04 24.36
N GLN A 307 10.01 16.09 23.78
CA GLN A 307 10.47 16.62 22.49
C GLN A 307 11.80 17.37 22.61
N VAL A 308 11.95 18.23 23.62
CA VAL A 308 13.16 19.02 23.86
C VAL A 308 14.38 18.12 24.10
N TYR A 309 14.20 17.11 24.96
CA TYR A 309 15.21 16.10 25.26
C TYR A 309 15.57 15.28 24.02
N ARG A 310 14.57 14.78 23.27
CA ARG A 310 14.82 14.03 22.04
C ARG A 310 15.67 14.84 21.05
N ARG A 311 15.36 16.12 20.86
CA ARG A 311 16.16 17.00 19.99
C ARG A 311 17.59 17.17 20.49
N HIS A 312 17.79 17.35 21.80
CA HIS A 312 19.12 17.42 22.42
C HIS A 312 19.91 16.14 22.19
N PHE A 313 19.33 14.99 22.54
CA PHE A 313 19.91 13.67 22.34
C PHE A 313 20.35 13.45 20.88
N LEU A 314 19.47 13.71 19.91
CA LEU A 314 19.75 13.49 18.49
C LEU A 314 20.90 14.39 17.99
N ARG A 315 20.97 15.65 18.46
CA ARG A 315 22.08 16.55 18.12
C ARG A 315 23.40 16.07 18.72
N THR A 316 23.38 15.60 19.96
CA THR A 316 24.56 15.03 20.62
C THR A 316 25.04 13.76 19.90
N ALA A 317 24.13 12.85 19.56
CA ALA A 317 24.43 11.64 18.81
C ALA A 317 25.00 11.94 17.41
N LEU A 318 24.49 12.96 16.71
CA LEU A 318 25.04 13.39 15.42
C LEU A 318 26.44 13.98 15.53
N ASN A 319 26.72 14.74 16.59
CA ASN A 319 28.07 15.22 16.86
C ASN A 319 29.03 14.05 17.12
N HIS A 320 28.59 13.05 17.90
CA HIS A 320 29.35 11.84 18.17
C HIS A 320 29.63 11.01 16.91
N CYS A 321 28.63 10.89 16.03
CA CYS A 321 28.74 10.25 14.71
C CYS A 321 29.93 10.81 13.90
N ASN A 322 30.08 12.14 13.89
CA ASN A 322 31.18 12.81 13.21
C ASN A 322 32.56 12.50 13.82
N LEU A 323 32.65 12.33 15.14
CA LEU A 323 33.89 11.92 15.82
C LEU A 323 34.26 10.47 15.43
N CYS A 324 33.26 9.59 15.33
CA CYS A 324 33.45 8.19 14.98
C CYS A 324 33.91 7.92 13.54
N ARG A 325 33.84 8.90 12.62
CA ARG A 325 34.33 8.76 11.23
C ARG A 325 35.79 8.36 11.12
N ARG A 326 36.63 8.78 12.08
CA ARG A 326 38.05 8.37 12.14
C ARG A 326 38.29 7.20 13.10
N GLY A 327 37.23 6.67 13.69
CA GLY A 327 37.24 5.65 14.75
C GLY A 327 37.62 4.24 14.30
N PHE A 328 37.53 3.91 13.00
CA PHE A 328 37.75 2.54 12.51
C PHE A 328 39.11 1.94 12.93
N TYR A 329 40.17 2.76 12.92
CA TYR A 329 41.50 2.30 13.31
C TYR A 329 41.60 1.94 14.81
N TYR A 330 40.88 2.67 15.66
CA TYR A 330 40.79 2.38 17.10
C TYR A 330 39.95 1.13 17.36
N TYR A 331 38.85 0.98 16.63
CA TYR A 331 38.00 -0.21 16.66
C TYR A 331 38.78 -1.49 16.31
N GLN A 332 39.54 -1.51 15.20
CA GLN A 332 40.27 -2.70 14.74
C GLN A 332 41.38 -3.15 15.70
N ARG A 333 41.95 -2.22 16.47
CA ARG A 333 43.06 -2.50 17.39
C ARG A 333 42.61 -2.90 18.80
N HIS A 334 41.30 -2.98 19.06
CA HIS A 334 40.74 -3.24 20.39
C HIS A 334 41.36 -2.34 21.48
N PHE A 335 41.65 -1.08 21.14
CA PHE A 335 42.28 -0.16 22.08
C PHE A 335 41.26 0.27 23.13
N VAL A 336 41.38 -0.28 24.35
CA VAL A 336 40.45 -0.02 25.46
C VAL A 336 40.65 1.39 26.06
N ASP A 337 41.80 2.02 25.84
CA ASP A 337 42.18 3.31 26.43
C ASP A 337 41.85 4.54 25.57
N SER A 338 41.18 4.40 24.42
CA SER A 338 40.72 5.58 23.66
C SER A 338 39.37 6.03 24.21
N GLU A 339 39.29 7.28 24.72
CA GLU A 339 38.05 7.96 25.14
C GLU A 339 36.94 8.00 24.06
N LEU A 340 37.24 7.59 22.82
CA LEU A 340 36.29 7.53 21.70
C LEU A 340 35.57 6.18 21.65
N GLU A 341 34.40 6.09 22.28
CA GLU A 341 33.53 4.90 22.25
C GLU A 341 32.54 4.93 21.07
N CYS A 342 32.78 4.15 20.02
CA CYS A 342 31.91 4.11 18.82
C CYS A 342 30.96 2.89 18.78
N ASN A 343 30.44 2.47 19.93
CA ASN A 343 29.51 1.32 20.02
C ASN A 343 28.21 1.55 19.22
N ASP A 344 27.78 2.80 19.10
CA ASP A 344 26.62 3.20 18.29
C ASP A 344 26.79 2.79 16.83
N VAL A 345 28.01 2.96 16.27
CA VAL A 345 28.31 2.56 14.89
C VAL A 345 28.12 1.06 14.71
N VAL A 346 28.53 0.26 15.69
CA VAL A 346 28.35 -1.20 15.67
C VAL A 346 26.87 -1.59 15.72
N LEU A 347 26.07 -0.89 16.53
CA LEU A 347 24.60 -1.07 16.55
C LEU A 347 23.98 -0.76 15.18
N PHE A 348 24.29 0.38 14.59
CA PHE A 348 23.71 0.77 13.30
C PHE A 348 24.20 -0.11 12.15
N TRP A 349 25.43 -0.62 12.20
CA TRP A 349 25.91 -1.64 11.27
C TRP A 349 25.09 -2.93 11.36
N ARG A 350 24.81 -3.43 12.59
CA ARG A 350 23.96 -4.61 12.83
C ARG A 350 22.58 -4.44 12.21
N ILE A 351 21.97 -3.28 12.44
CA ILE A 351 20.65 -2.96 11.90
C ILE A 351 20.68 -2.86 10.38
N GLN A 352 21.65 -2.14 9.80
CA GLN A 352 21.80 -2.00 8.35
C GLN A 352 21.95 -3.37 7.67
N ARG A 353 22.79 -4.23 8.24
CA ARG A 353 22.99 -5.60 7.74
C ARG A 353 21.74 -6.44 7.89
N MET A 354 21.03 -6.35 9.02
CA MET A 354 19.76 -7.04 9.22
C MET A 354 18.73 -6.62 8.16
N LEU A 355 18.62 -5.32 7.87
CA LEU A 355 17.71 -4.79 6.85
C LEU A 355 18.04 -5.37 5.46
N ALA A 356 19.32 -5.31 5.07
CA ALA A 356 19.77 -5.81 3.77
C ALA A 356 19.51 -7.33 3.59
N ILE A 357 19.89 -8.13 4.60
CA ILE A 357 19.67 -9.58 4.55
C ILE A 357 18.17 -9.91 4.54
N THR A 358 17.38 -9.24 5.38
CA THR A 358 15.93 -9.42 5.43
C THR A 358 15.29 -9.08 4.08
N ALA A 359 15.64 -7.94 3.48
CA ALA A 359 15.13 -7.53 2.18
C ALA A 359 15.48 -8.53 1.08
N ASN A 360 16.72 -9.03 1.02
CA ASN A 360 17.11 -10.07 0.06
C ASN A 360 16.35 -11.39 0.29
N THR A 361 16.15 -11.83 1.55
CA THR A 361 15.36 -13.03 1.86
C THR A 361 13.90 -12.86 1.44
N LEU A 362 13.28 -11.73 1.78
CA LEU A 362 11.90 -11.42 1.37
C LEU A 362 11.76 -11.34 -0.14
N ARG A 363 12.71 -10.69 -0.82
CA ARG A 363 12.77 -10.65 -2.28
C ARG A 363 12.79 -12.07 -2.86
N GLN A 364 13.60 -12.98 -2.32
CA GLN A 364 13.62 -14.38 -2.76
C GLN A 364 12.27 -15.07 -2.55
N GLN A 365 11.65 -14.91 -1.38
CA GLN A 365 10.32 -15.48 -1.10
C GLN A 365 9.28 -14.92 -2.09
N LEU A 366 9.31 -13.61 -2.32
CA LEU A 366 8.41 -12.89 -3.20
C LEU A 366 8.54 -13.34 -4.65
N THR A 367 9.75 -13.31 -5.22
CA THR A 367 9.96 -13.62 -6.64
C THR A 367 9.79 -15.11 -6.94
N ASN A 368 10.17 -15.99 -6.01
CA ASN A 368 10.14 -17.43 -6.26
C ASN A 368 8.76 -18.05 -5.99
N THR A 369 7.98 -17.46 -5.07
CA THR A 369 6.76 -18.08 -4.54
C THR A 369 5.56 -17.13 -4.59
N GLU A 370 5.64 -15.98 -3.93
CA GLU A 370 4.42 -15.20 -3.64
C GLU A 370 3.82 -14.50 -4.86
N VAL A 371 4.64 -14.03 -5.81
CA VAL A 371 4.12 -13.47 -7.07
C VAL A 371 3.36 -14.54 -7.87
N ARG A 372 3.86 -15.78 -7.92
CA ARG A 372 3.19 -16.90 -8.60
C ARG A 372 1.90 -17.31 -7.90
N ARG A 373 1.88 -17.26 -6.56
CA ARG A 373 0.66 -17.51 -5.77
C ARG A 373 -0.38 -16.44 -6.02
N LEU A 374 0.02 -15.17 -6.05
CA LEU A 374 -0.87 -14.07 -6.39
C LEU A 374 -1.41 -14.21 -7.83
N GLU A 375 -0.55 -14.55 -8.79
CA GLU A 375 -0.98 -14.83 -10.18
C GLU A 375 -2.03 -15.94 -10.24
N LYS A 376 -1.83 -17.04 -9.48
CA LYS A 376 -2.82 -18.11 -9.38
C LYS A 376 -4.15 -17.61 -8.81
N ASN A 377 -4.11 -16.82 -7.74
CA ASN A 377 -5.31 -16.23 -7.15
C ASN A 377 -6.05 -15.34 -8.15
N VAL A 378 -5.34 -14.51 -8.92
CA VAL A 378 -5.95 -13.67 -9.96
C VAL A 378 -6.65 -14.51 -11.02
N LYS A 379 -6.01 -15.61 -11.48
CA LYS A 379 -6.62 -16.53 -12.45
C LYS A 379 -7.90 -17.17 -11.91
N GLU A 380 -7.86 -17.69 -10.68
CA GLU A 380 -9.03 -18.29 -10.03
C GLU A 380 -10.16 -17.26 -9.83
N VAL A 381 -9.84 -16.03 -9.44
CA VAL A 381 -10.82 -14.95 -9.30
C VAL A 381 -11.45 -14.58 -10.65
N LEU A 382 -10.65 -14.52 -11.71
CA LEU A 382 -11.14 -14.27 -13.06
C LEU A 382 -12.03 -15.41 -13.57
N GLU A 383 -11.72 -16.66 -13.24
CA GLU A 383 -12.55 -17.82 -13.57
C GLU A 383 -13.90 -17.75 -12.83
N ASP A 384 -13.89 -17.47 -11.52
CA ASP A 384 -15.12 -17.29 -10.74
C ASP A 384 -16.01 -16.16 -11.31
N PHE A 385 -15.39 -15.05 -11.72
CA PHE A 385 -16.12 -13.92 -12.30
C PHE A 385 -16.59 -14.21 -13.73
N ALA A 386 -15.94 -15.14 -14.44
CA ALA A 386 -16.36 -15.58 -15.77
C ALA A 386 -17.68 -16.35 -15.72
N GLU A 387 -17.91 -17.12 -14.66
CA GLU A 387 -19.14 -17.91 -14.46
C GLU A 387 -20.30 -17.06 -13.91
N ASP A 388 -20.00 -15.98 -13.17
CA ASP A 388 -21.00 -15.11 -12.56
C ASP A 388 -21.52 -14.02 -13.53
N SER A 389 -22.65 -14.33 -14.17
CA SER A 389 -23.32 -13.40 -15.10
C SER A 389 -23.82 -12.12 -14.41
N GLU A 390 -24.27 -12.18 -13.16
CA GLU A 390 -24.72 -10.98 -12.43
C GLU A 390 -23.55 -10.04 -12.14
N LYS A 391 -22.41 -10.61 -11.79
CA LYS A 391 -21.19 -9.85 -11.50
C LYS A 391 -20.64 -9.19 -12.74
N LYS A 392 -20.67 -9.87 -13.90
CA LYS A 392 -20.35 -9.21 -15.18
C LYS A 392 -21.28 -8.02 -15.43
N VAL A 393 -22.58 -8.16 -15.18
CA VAL A 393 -23.55 -7.05 -15.36
C VAL A 393 -23.26 -5.87 -14.44
N LYS A 394 -22.86 -6.14 -13.19
CA LYS A 394 -22.51 -5.10 -12.20
C LYS A 394 -21.19 -4.39 -12.52
N LEU A 395 -20.20 -5.13 -13.02
CA LEU A 395 -18.83 -4.62 -13.23
C LEU A 395 -18.66 -3.97 -14.60
N LEU A 396 -19.19 -4.59 -15.67
CA LEU A 396 -19.13 -4.07 -17.04
C LEU A 396 -20.41 -3.30 -17.37
N THR A 397 -20.35 -2.00 -17.09
CA THR A 397 -21.50 -1.09 -17.16
C THR A 397 -21.24 0.08 -18.10
N GLY A 398 -22.31 0.73 -18.57
CA GLY A 398 -22.23 1.93 -19.41
C GLY A 398 -23.10 1.83 -20.66
N LYS A 399 -23.37 2.99 -21.28
CA LYS A 399 -24.21 3.08 -22.48
C LYS A 399 -23.65 2.25 -23.64
N ARG A 400 -22.32 2.23 -23.80
CA ARG A 400 -21.62 1.40 -24.79
C ARG A 400 -21.94 -0.09 -24.62
N VAL A 401 -21.83 -0.61 -23.39
CA VAL A 401 -22.12 -2.03 -23.11
C VAL A 401 -23.57 -2.36 -23.37
N GLN A 402 -24.48 -1.51 -22.89
CA GLN A 402 -25.91 -1.75 -23.05
C GLN A 402 -26.33 -1.78 -24.52
N LEU A 403 -25.80 -0.84 -25.32
CA LEU A 403 -26.09 -0.77 -26.75
C LEU A 403 -25.58 -2.01 -27.50
N ALA A 404 -24.36 -2.50 -27.19
CA ALA A 404 -23.83 -3.72 -27.78
C ALA A 404 -24.64 -4.97 -27.40
N GLU A 405 -25.08 -5.05 -26.14
CA GLU A 405 -25.93 -6.14 -25.63
C GLU A 405 -27.31 -6.16 -26.32
N ASP A 406 -27.94 -4.99 -26.46
CA ASP A 406 -29.25 -4.89 -27.11
C ASP A 406 -29.14 -5.19 -28.61
N LEU A 407 -28.07 -4.75 -29.27
CA LEU A 407 -27.76 -5.14 -30.65
C LEU A 407 -27.62 -6.64 -30.82
N LYS A 408 -26.87 -7.31 -29.95
CA LYS A 408 -26.69 -8.76 -29.98
C LYS A 408 -28.03 -9.49 -29.79
N LYS A 409 -28.82 -9.10 -28.80
CA LYS A 409 -30.14 -9.69 -28.55
C LYS A 409 -31.09 -9.52 -29.73
N VAL A 410 -31.13 -8.32 -30.32
CA VAL A 410 -31.97 -8.06 -31.49
C VAL A 410 -31.53 -8.89 -32.70
N ARG A 411 -30.22 -9.05 -32.93
CA ARG A 411 -29.70 -9.93 -33.99
C ARG A 411 -30.11 -11.39 -33.76
N GLU A 412 -29.96 -11.91 -32.54
CA GLU A 412 -30.35 -13.29 -32.21
C GLU A 412 -31.85 -13.54 -32.40
N ILE A 413 -32.70 -12.58 -32.00
CA ILE A 413 -34.16 -12.67 -32.20
C ILE A 413 -34.48 -12.68 -33.70
N GLN A 414 -33.85 -11.81 -34.49
CA GLN A 414 -34.06 -11.79 -35.94
C GLN A 414 -33.65 -13.10 -36.60
N GLU A 415 -32.47 -13.63 -36.29
CA GLU A 415 -32.00 -14.90 -36.84
C GLU A 415 -32.98 -16.05 -36.54
N LYS A 416 -33.52 -16.09 -35.30
CA LYS A 416 -34.55 -17.07 -34.91
C LYS A 416 -35.88 -16.86 -35.64
N LEU A 417 -36.30 -15.61 -35.83
CA LEU A 417 -37.53 -15.29 -36.58
C LEU A 417 -37.38 -15.63 -38.06
N ASP A 418 -36.26 -15.28 -38.69
CA ASP A 418 -35.99 -15.58 -40.09
C ASP A 418 -35.91 -17.10 -40.31
N ALA A 419 -35.24 -17.85 -39.43
CA ALA A 419 -35.22 -19.31 -39.46
C ALA A 419 -36.62 -19.93 -39.28
N PHE A 420 -37.46 -19.35 -38.42
CA PHE A 420 -38.84 -19.80 -38.24
C PHE A 420 -39.70 -19.52 -39.49
N ILE A 421 -39.54 -18.35 -40.12
CA ILE A 421 -40.20 -18.01 -41.39
C ILE A 421 -39.78 -18.98 -42.50
N GLU A 422 -38.49 -19.29 -42.61
CA GLU A 422 -37.98 -20.27 -43.57
C GLU A 422 -38.59 -21.66 -43.35
N ALA A 423 -38.67 -22.13 -42.10
CA ALA A 423 -39.30 -23.40 -41.77
C ALA A 423 -40.80 -23.40 -42.15
N LEU A 424 -41.52 -22.31 -41.85
CA LEU A 424 -42.93 -22.14 -42.24
C LEU A 424 -43.15 -22.15 -43.76
N HIS A 425 -42.14 -21.74 -44.54
CA HIS A 425 -42.19 -21.80 -46.00
C HIS A 425 -41.86 -23.19 -46.56
N GLN A 426 -41.08 -24.00 -45.83
CA GLN A 426 -40.72 -25.37 -46.23
C GLN A 426 -41.80 -26.41 -45.91
N GLU A 427 -42.66 -26.18 -44.91
CA GLU A 427 -43.80 -27.07 -44.56
C GLU A 427 -45.00 -26.99 -45.53
N LYS A 428 -44.83 -26.40 -46.72
CA LYS A 428 -45.86 -26.28 -47.77
C LYS A 428 -46.04 -27.53 -48.61
#